data_AF-A0A535HE43-F1
#
_entry.id   AF-A0A535HE43-F1
#
_cell.length_a   1.000
_cell.length_b   1.000
_cell.length_c   1.000
_cell.angle_alpha   90.00
_cell.angle_beta   90.00
_cell.angle_gamma   90.00
#
_symmetry.space_group_name_H-M   'P 1'
#
loop_
_entity.id
_entity.type
_entity.pdbx_description
1 polymer ?
#
loop_
_entity_poly.entity_id
_entity_poly.type
_entity_poly.pdbx_seq_one_letter_code
_entity_poly.pdbx_strand_id
1 'polypeptide(L)'
;MRLSRYCGRERLPGGRRLWQRLARRAGYRGTVAVYGYGVGGRPGGTQRKAERTGVQDGMVLADYEPGLIRVWLPCTCQAADFDIEQLAEDHEDPVAAFAHELGHHVQYARRRTYFNEAVAERYGRLLLRECGAR
;
A
#
# COMPACT_ATOMS: atom_id res chain seq x y z
N MET A 1 -13.37 -1.83 0.88
CA MET A 1 -11.94 -2.17 1.05
C MET A 1 -11.79 -3.18 2.17
N ARG A 2 -11.17 -4.33 1.88
CA ARG A 2 -10.68 -5.32 2.85
C ARG A 2 -9.24 -4.99 3.23
N LEU A 3 -8.86 -5.27 4.48
CA LEU A 3 -7.46 -5.19 4.92
C LEU A 3 -6.95 -6.61 5.16
N SER A 4 -5.86 -6.99 4.51
CA SER A 4 -5.11 -8.22 4.77
C SER A 4 -3.74 -7.83 5.32
N ARG A 5 -3.32 -8.42 6.43
CA ARG A 5 -2.01 -8.13 7.05
C ARG A 5 -1.12 -9.34 6.99
N TYR A 6 0.09 -9.14 6.50
CA TYR A 6 1.09 -10.18 6.30
C TYR A 6 2.26 -10.09 7.30
N CYS A 7 2.38 -8.96 8.00
CA CYS A 7 3.28 -8.76 9.15
C CYS A 7 2.61 -7.87 10.19
N GLY A 8 2.95 -8.12 11.46
CA GLY A 8 2.74 -7.23 12.59
C GLY A 8 1.28 -6.85 12.92
N ARG A 9 1.11 -6.15 14.04
CA ARG A 9 -0.19 -5.65 14.55
C ARG A 9 -0.21 -4.12 14.61
N GLU A 10 0.75 -3.46 13.97
CA GLU A 10 0.97 -2.03 14.03
C GLU A 10 -0.24 -1.28 13.47
N ARG A 11 -0.52 -0.14 14.10
CA ARG A 11 -1.60 0.72 13.64
C ARG A 11 -1.22 1.29 12.28
N LEU A 12 -2.21 1.33 11.38
CA LEU A 12 -2.04 2.07 10.12
C LEU A 12 -1.70 3.54 10.45
N PRO A 13 -0.73 4.17 9.78
CA PRO A 13 -0.47 5.59 9.94
C PRO A 13 -1.73 6.41 9.64
N GLY A 14 -2.01 7.41 10.47
CA GLY A 14 -3.27 8.18 10.43
C GLY A 14 -4.54 7.38 10.80
N GLY A 15 -4.41 6.11 11.18
CA GLY A 15 -5.48 5.23 11.59
C GLY A 15 -6.33 4.65 10.46
N ARG A 16 -6.96 3.49 10.71
CA ARG A 16 -7.80 2.77 9.73
C ARG A 16 -8.89 3.63 9.09
N ARG A 17 -9.44 4.60 9.83
CA ARG A 17 -10.49 5.51 9.33
C ARG A 17 -10.00 6.39 8.18
N LEU A 18 -8.75 6.86 8.22
CA LEU A 18 -8.17 7.66 7.13
C LEU A 18 -8.10 6.84 5.85
N TRP A 19 -7.50 5.65 5.91
CA TRP A 19 -7.38 4.72 4.78
C TRP A 19 -8.75 4.36 4.18
N GLN A 20 -9.75 4.11 5.03
CA GLN A 20 -11.12 3.86 4.57
C GLN A 20 -11.77 5.09 3.92
N ARG A 21 -11.45 6.31 4.35
CA ARG A 21 -11.93 7.54 3.70
C ARG A 21 -11.30 7.71 2.32
N LEU A 22 -9.97 7.57 2.22
CA LEU A 22 -9.23 7.62 0.96
C LEU A 22 -9.78 6.60 -0.04
N ALA A 23 -9.89 5.33 0.37
CA ALA A 23 -10.43 4.26 -0.48
C ALA A 23 -11.86 4.56 -0.95
N ARG A 24 -12.74 5.03 -0.06
CA ARG A 24 -14.12 5.39 -0.43
C ARG A 24 -14.15 6.53 -1.43
N ARG A 25 -13.33 7.56 -1.23
CA ARG A 25 -13.28 8.74 -2.10
C ARG A 25 -12.76 8.40 -3.50
N ALA A 26 -11.83 7.45 -3.60
CA ALA A 26 -11.35 6.87 -4.87
C ALA A 26 -12.27 5.77 -5.46
N GLY A 27 -13.38 5.42 -4.79
CA GLY A 27 -14.27 4.34 -5.23
C GLY A 27 -13.64 2.94 -5.17
N TYR A 28 -12.58 2.76 -4.39
CA TYR A 28 -11.86 1.50 -4.27
C TYR A 28 -12.55 0.52 -3.30
N ARG A 29 -12.88 -0.68 -3.81
CA ARG A 29 -13.56 -1.74 -3.04
C ARG A 29 -12.71 -2.98 -2.77
N GLY A 30 -11.50 -3.05 -3.33
CA GLY A 30 -10.60 -4.21 -3.26
C GLY A 30 -9.92 -4.44 -1.91
N THR A 31 -8.82 -5.18 -1.93
CA THR A 31 -8.03 -5.57 -0.77
C THR A 31 -6.75 -4.75 -0.71
N VAL A 32 -6.50 -4.12 0.44
CA VAL A 32 -5.16 -3.59 0.74
C VAL A 32 -4.40 -4.64 1.52
N ALA A 33 -3.32 -5.12 0.93
CA ALA A 33 -2.35 -6.01 1.54
C ALA A 33 -1.25 -5.18 2.20
N VAL A 34 -1.17 -5.30 3.51
CA VAL A 34 -0.21 -4.59 4.34
C VAL A 34 0.93 -5.56 4.66
N TYR A 35 2.10 -5.25 4.15
CA TYR A 35 3.34 -5.96 4.45
C TYR A 35 4.11 -5.22 5.51
N GLY A 36 4.89 -6.00 6.25
CA GLY A 36 5.90 -5.45 7.14
C GLY A 36 7.26 -5.58 6.52
N TYR A 37 8.12 -4.62 6.82
CA TYR A 37 9.56 -4.76 6.62
C TYR A 37 10.32 -4.39 7.91
N GLY A 38 11.48 -5.04 8.08
CA GLY A 38 12.54 -4.68 9.02
C GLY A 38 13.83 -4.30 8.26
N VAL A 39 14.98 -4.24 8.93
CA VAL A 39 16.30 -3.92 8.31
C VAL A 39 16.64 -4.89 7.20
N GLY A 40 17.20 -4.34 6.12
CA GLY A 40 17.53 -5.10 4.91
C GLY A 40 16.31 -5.51 4.07
N GLY A 41 15.12 -4.95 4.34
CA GLY A 41 13.93 -5.05 3.48
C GLY A 41 13.37 -6.48 3.31
N ARG A 42 13.76 -7.43 4.18
CA ARG A 42 13.44 -8.84 3.94
C ARG A 42 11.95 -9.14 4.15
N PRO A 43 11.24 -9.61 3.12
CA PRO A 43 9.82 -9.92 3.19
C PRO A 43 9.53 -11.04 4.19
N GLY A 44 8.43 -10.94 4.94
CA GLY A 44 7.98 -11.99 5.87
C GLY A 44 7.66 -13.31 5.17
N GLY A 45 7.62 -14.44 5.90
CA GLY A 45 7.42 -15.78 5.30
C GLY A 45 6.14 -15.91 4.46
N THR A 46 5.05 -15.27 4.88
CA THR A 46 3.78 -15.25 4.14
C THR A 46 3.87 -14.42 2.87
N GLN A 47 4.61 -13.32 2.89
CA GLN A 47 4.90 -12.50 1.71
C GLN A 47 5.76 -13.27 0.71
N ARG A 48 6.86 -13.88 1.16
CA ARG A 48 7.72 -14.74 0.32
C ARG A 48 6.95 -15.88 -0.33
N LYS A 49 5.98 -16.46 0.40
CA LYS A 49 5.10 -17.49 -0.14
C LYS A 49 4.23 -16.91 -1.25
N ALA A 50 3.59 -15.76 -1.02
CA ALA A 50 2.73 -15.11 -2.01
C ALA A 50 3.51 -14.77 -3.30
N GLU A 51 4.66 -14.12 -3.16
CA GLU A 51 5.59 -13.79 -4.26
C GLU A 51 6.03 -15.04 -5.03
N ARG A 52 6.43 -16.12 -4.33
CA ARG A 52 6.81 -17.39 -4.96
C ARG A 52 5.64 -18.07 -5.70
N THR A 53 4.44 -18.00 -5.15
CA THR A 53 3.26 -18.64 -5.76
C THR A 53 2.61 -17.79 -6.85
N GLY A 54 2.99 -16.53 -6.99
CA GLY A 54 2.34 -15.58 -7.90
C GLY A 54 0.87 -15.32 -7.56
N VAL A 55 0.41 -15.65 -6.34
CA VAL A 55 -0.99 -15.51 -5.93
C VAL A 55 -1.08 -14.98 -4.50
N GLN A 56 -1.95 -14.00 -4.29
CA GLN A 56 -2.22 -13.42 -3.00
C GLN A 56 -3.69 -13.07 -2.81
N ASP A 57 -4.28 -13.46 -1.67
CA ASP A 57 -5.70 -13.27 -1.39
C ASP A 57 -6.63 -13.78 -2.53
N GLY A 58 -6.18 -14.82 -3.26
CA GLY A 58 -6.89 -15.38 -4.42
C GLY A 58 -6.74 -14.60 -5.72
N MET A 59 -5.90 -13.56 -5.75
CA MET A 59 -5.58 -12.75 -6.93
C MET A 59 -4.18 -13.07 -7.43
N VAL A 60 -4.02 -13.14 -8.75
CA VAL A 60 -2.70 -13.32 -9.40
C VAL A 60 -1.88 -12.05 -9.21
N LEU A 61 -0.63 -12.20 -8.76
CA LEU A 61 0.32 -11.11 -8.66
C LEU A 61 0.87 -10.77 -10.06
N ALA A 62 0.73 -9.53 -10.47
CA ALA A 62 1.17 -8.96 -11.74
C ALA A 62 1.76 -7.57 -11.46
N ASP A 63 2.29 -6.91 -12.49
CA ASP A 63 2.78 -5.53 -12.31
C ASP A 63 1.64 -4.57 -11.89
N TYR A 64 0.40 -4.92 -12.24
CA TYR A 64 -0.80 -4.33 -11.66
C TYR A 64 -1.92 -5.36 -11.48
N GLU A 65 -2.49 -5.40 -10.29
CA GLU A 65 -3.60 -6.28 -9.94
C GLU A 65 -4.89 -5.49 -9.64
N PRO A 66 -5.89 -5.50 -10.54
CA PRO A 66 -7.16 -4.83 -10.27
C PRO A 66 -7.80 -5.38 -8.99
N GLY A 67 -7.95 -4.52 -7.98
CA GLY A 67 -8.55 -4.91 -6.71
C GLY A 67 -7.58 -5.40 -5.65
N LEU A 68 -6.27 -5.35 -5.88
CA LEU A 68 -5.24 -5.48 -4.85
C LEU A 68 -4.39 -4.21 -4.82
N ILE A 69 -4.16 -3.64 -3.64
CA ILE A 69 -3.17 -2.58 -3.43
C ILE A 69 -2.21 -3.07 -2.36
N ARG A 70 -0.91 -2.95 -2.63
CA ARG A 70 0.18 -3.40 -1.77
C ARG A 70 0.78 -2.19 -1.07
N VAL A 71 0.97 -2.26 0.23
CA VAL A 71 1.62 -1.20 1.01
C VAL A 71 2.56 -1.80 2.04
N TRP A 72 3.68 -1.12 2.26
CA TRP A 72 4.74 -1.56 3.16
C TRP A 72 4.73 -0.68 4.40
N LEU A 73 4.85 -1.31 5.57
CA LEU A 73 4.94 -0.64 6.85
C LEU A 73 6.16 -1.13 7.62
N PRO A 74 6.81 -0.27 8.41
CA PRO A 74 7.76 -0.69 9.42
C PRO A 74 7.07 -1.66 10.40
N CYS A 75 7.66 -2.84 10.64
CA CYS A 75 7.05 -3.91 11.42
C CYS A 75 7.94 -4.34 12.58
N THR A 76 7.45 -4.22 13.83
CA THR A 76 8.25 -4.51 15.03
C THR A 76 8.45 -6.00 15.26
N CYS A 77 7.61 -6.88 14.71
CA CYS A 77 7.87 -8.32 14.78
C CYS A 77 9.00 -8.78 13.84
N GLN A 78 9.52 -7.88 12.98
CA GLN A 78 10.75 -8.06 12.22
C GLN A 78 11.90 -7.22 12.79
N ALA A 79 11.71 -6.59 13.96
CA ALA A 79 12.63 -5.60 14.53
C ALA A 79 13.81 -6.14 15.35
N ALA A 80 14.13 -7.44 15.29
CA ALA A 80 15.42 -7.90 15.80
C ALA A 80 16.58 -7.20 15.08
N ASP A 81 16.35 -6.80 13.82
CA ASP A 81 17.18 -5.93 13.02
C ASP A 81 16.32 -4.70 12.66
N PHE A 82 16.23 -3.68 13.52
CA PHE A 82 15.46 -2.44 13.25
C PHE A 82 16.40 -1.25 13.28
N ASP A 83 16.57 -0.62 12.13
CA ASP A 83 17.42 0.53 11.92
C ASP A 83 16.53 1.71 11.57
N ILE A 84 16.40 2.61 12.54
CA ILE A 84 15.61 3.83 12.42
C ILE A 84 16.23 4.75 11.37
N GLU A 85 17.55 4.66 11.12
CA GLU A 85 18.28 5.46 10.15
C GLU A 85 17.98 4.97 8.72
N GLN A 86 17.98 3.66 8.47
CA GLN A 86 17.55 3.09 7.18
C GLN A 86 16.07 3.41 6.88
N LEU A 87 15.21 3.38 7.90
CA LEU A 87 13.80 3.74 7.76
C LEU A 87 13.60 5.23 7.45
N ALA A 88 14.49 6.07 7.99
CA ALA A 88 14.54 7.46 7.62
C ALA A 88 15.01 7.57 6.17
N GLU A 89 16.09 6.91 5.75
CA GLU A 89 16.58 7.01 4.36
C GLU A 89 15.56 6.56 3.29
N ASP A 90 14.79 5.49 3.55
CA ASP A 90 13.81 4.96 2.59
C ASP A 90 12.54 5.84 2.46
N HIS A 91 12.26 6.74 3.44
CA HIS A 91 11.28 7.84 3.44
C HIS A 91 9.89 7.64 2.77
N GLU A 92 9.45 6.42 2.45
CA GLU A 92 8.19 6.22 1.75
C GLU A 92 7.03 6.30 2.75
N ASP A 93 6.29 7.42 2.74
CA ASP A 93 5.07 7.55 3.54
C ASP A 93 4.04 6.53 3.04
N PRO A 94 3.67 5.51 3.85
CA PRO A 94 2.76 4.46 3.41
C PRO A 94 1.37 4.98 3.04
N VAL A 95 0.95 6.11 3.62
CA VAL A 95 -0.31 6.78 3.29
C VAL A 95 -0.21 7.45 1.93
N ALA A 96 0.94 8.05 1.61
CA ALA A 96 1.22 8.63 0.31
C ALA A 96 1.30 7.55 -0.78
N ALA A 97 2.04 6.46 -0.54
CA ALA A 97 2.09 5.31 -1.44
C ALA A 97 0.69 4.73 -1.70
N PHE A 98 -0.11 4.56 -0.64
CA PHE A 98 -1.50 4.12 -0.79
C PHE A 98 -2.34 5.08 -1.66
N ALA A 99 -2.20 6.39 -1.44
CA ALA A 99 -2.93 7.39 -2.20
C ALA A 99 -2.50 7.45 -3.67
N HIS A 100 -1.22 7.23 -3.94
CA HIS A 100 -0.65 7.09 -5.28
C HIS A 100 -1.30 5.91 -6.02
N GLU A 101 -1.34 4.72 -5.40
CA GLU A 101 -1.98 3.52 -5.97
C GLU A 101 -3.48 3.68 -6.22
N LEU A 102 -4.18 4.43 -5.35
CA LEU A 102 -5.57 4.82 -5.59
C LEU A 102 -5.70 5.70 -6.85
N GLY A 103 -4.68 6.49 -7.18
CA GLY A 103 -4.57 7.21 -8.44
C GLY A 103 -4.57 6.27 -9.64
N HIS A 104 -3.74 5.23 -9.64
CA HIS A 104 -3.75 4.20 -10.68
C HIS A 104 -5.10 3.48 -10.79
N HIS A 105 -5.72 3.14 -9.66
CA HIS A 105 -7.07 2.60 -9.64
C HIS A 105 -8.08 3.51 -10.34
N VAL A 106 -8.06 4.82 -10.07
CA VAL A 106 -8.96 5.78 -10.71
C VAL A 106 -8.68 5.92 -12.21
N GLN A 107 -7.42 5.94 -12.61
CA GLN A 107 -7.04 5.97 -14.03
C GLN A 107 -7.61 4.76 -14.77
N TYR A 108 -7.39 3.57 -14.22
CA TYR A 108 -7.86 2.33 -14.83
C TYR A 108 -9.37 2.22 -14.87
N ALA A 109 -10.06 2.58 -13.78
CA ALA A 109 -11.51 2.59 -13.74
C ALA A 109 -12.12 3.47 -14.84
N ARG A 110 -11.44 4.57 -15.21
CA ARG A 110 -11.91 5.52 -16.23
C ARG A 110 -11.51 5.14 -17.65
N ARG A 111 -10.26 4.70 -17.86
CA ARG A 111 -9.67 4.56 -19.19
C ARG A 111 -9.34 3.13 -19.58
N ARG A 112 -9.49 2.17 -18.65
CA ARG A 112 -9.03 0.77 -18.81
C ARG A 112 -7.56 0.66 -19.21
N THR A 113 -6.77 1.66 -18.86
CA THR A 113 -5.33 1.74 -19.13
C THR A 113 -4.63 2.49 -18.00
N TYR A 114 -3.39 2.08 -17.74
CA TYR A 114 -2.44 2.73 -16.84
C TYR A 114 -1.47 3.47 -17.75
N PHE A 115 -1.49 4.79 -17.70
CA PHE A 115 -0.79 5.57 -18.73
C PHE A 115 0.20 6.56 -18.16
N ASN A 116 0.14 6.89 -16.86
CA ASN A 116 0.88 8.04 -16.36
C ASN A 116 1.07 8.07 -14.83
N GLU A 117 2.28 7.77 -14.39
CA GLU A 117 2.76 7.92 -13.00
C GLU A 117 2.48 9.32 -12.43
N ALA A 118 2.80 10.37 -13.19
CA ALA A 118 2.62 11.75 -12.72
C ALA A 118 1.13 12.11 -12.47
N VAL A 119 0.20 11.49 -13.20
CA VAL A 119 -1.23 11.66 -12.96
C VAL A 119 -1.69 10.86 -11.73
N ALA A 120 -1.16 9.66 -11.50
CA ALA A 120 -1.44 8.89 -10.29
C ALA A 120 -0.93 9.63 -9.05
N GLU A 121 0.31 10.12 -9.11
CA GLU A 121 0.94 10.97 -8.10
C GLU A 121 0.11 12.23 -7.82
N ARG A 122 -0.28 12.98 -8.87
CA ARG A 122 -1.08 14.20 -8.72
C ARG A 122 -2.45 13.90 -8.11
N TYR A 123 -3.09 12.80 -8.50
CA TYR A 123 -4.38 12.40 -7.95
C TYR A 123 -4.24 12.02 -6.47
N GLY A 124 -3.23 11.21 -6.12
CA GLY A 124 -2.94 10.82 -4.74
C GLY A 124 -2.75 12.03 -3.82
N ARG A 125 -1.91 13.00 -4.24
CA ARG A 125 -1.72 14.26 -3.49
C ARG A 125 -3.00 15.06 -3.32
N LEU A 126 -3.84 15.15 -4.36
CA LEU A 126 -5.14 15.82 -4.25
C LEU A 126 -6.06 15.11 -3.24
N LEU A 127 -6.10 13.78 -3.30
CA LEU A 127 -6.93 12.95 -2.44
C LEU A 127 -6.55 13.10 -0.95
N LEU A 128 -5.25 13.15 -0.66
CA LEU A 128 -4.73 13.41 0.69
C LEU A 128 -5.16 14.78 1.20
N ARG A 129 -4.97 15.83 0.39
CA ARG A 129 -5.41 17.20 0.72
C ARG A 129 -6.89 17.29 1.02
N GLU A 130 -7.75 16.67 0.21
CA GLU A 130 -9.20 16.64 0.42
C GLU A 130 -9.59 15.92 1.74
N CYS A 131 -8.78 14.96 2.17
CA CYS A 131 -9.02 14.21 3.41
C CYS A 131 -8.33 14.82 4.64
N GLY A 132 -7.66 15.97 4.51
CA GLY A 132 -6.92 16.63 5.58
C GLY A 132 -5.66 15.87 6.02
N ALA A 133 -5.13 14.99 5.17
CA ALA A 133 -3.82 14.38 5.34
C ALA A 133 -2.78 15.25 4.60
N ARG A 134 -1.63 15.50 5.23
CA ARG A 134 -0.50 16.21 4.64
C ARG A 134 0.52 15.22 4.14
#